data_AF-A0A2V7QE13-F1
#
_entry.id   AF-A0A2V7QE13-F1
#
_cell.length_a   1.000
_cell.length_b   1.000
_cell.length_c   1.000
_cell.angle_alpha   90.00
_cell.angle_beta   90.00
_cell.angle_gamma   90.00
#
_symmetry.space_group_name_H-M   'P 1'
#
loop_
_entity.id
_entity.type
_entity.pdbx_description
1 polymer ?
#
loop_
_entity_poly.entity_id
_entity_poly.type
_entity_poly.pdbx_seq_one_letter_code
_entity_poly.pdbx_strand_id
1 'polypeptide(L)'
;MRRITPSAWRTAAGTITVALFAACSTSPTTSPQNPVLTQPEASAVAEVVATDAASLVGGATLDAATGMPFALAPMPGAPALAPSSATCTPTRSPSPPTNSDGDPVPDSVRVDFTGCTFTGDGHTVTLSGSIDIVDPTPATTDRAFRTRSNAFTRSVTNSTGTTRSVVENGVRSVVPTADQVQLADTMTTEYTFASGTTASHVRKWLATFAADQAGSIQMGSRLPSGTWTISGSSTYTSGTNSYSLSVTTSDPLHYNTSCSVEPRFDSGTLTAVVTKGTVSTTITITFTACGQYSVSRSAA
;
A
#
# COMPACT_ATOMS: atom_id res chain seq x y z
N MET A 1 -25.52 48.60 19.08
CA MET A 1 -26.01 47.85 17.91
C MET A 1 -24.89 46.96 17.39
N ARG A 2 -25.24 45.70 17.13
CA ARG A 2 -24.51 44.62 16.40
C ARG A 2 -23.16 44.09 16.91
N ARG A 3 -23.26 42.88 17.48
CA ARG A 3 -22.26 41.80 17.55
C ARG A 3 -21.82 41.35 16.14
N ILE A 4 -20.58 40.91 16.00
CA ILE A 4 -20.17 39.87 15.04
C ILE A 4 -19.31 38.85 15.79
N THR A 5 -19.75 37.60 15.74
CA THR A 5 -19.21 36.37 16.34
C THR A 5 -17.98 35.81 15.62
N PRO A 6 -17.13 35.02 16.30
CA PRO A 6 -16.05 34.26 15.66
C PRO A 6 -16.60 33.02 14.94
N SER A 7 -16.19 32.81 13.69
CA SER A 7 -16.53 31.63 12.90
C SER A 7 -15.67 30.43 13.30
N ALA A 8 -16.35 29.35 13.68
CA ALA A 8 -15.79 28.07 14.05
C ALA A 8 -14.98 27.41 12.93
N TRP A 9 -13.77 26.98 13.25
CA TRP A 9 -13.07 25.93 12.50
C TRP A 9 -13.69 24.58 12.85
N ARG A 10 -14.25 23.91 11.84
CA ARG A 10 -14.69 22.53 11.95
C ARG A 10 -13.49 21.62 11.69
N THR A 11 -13.01 20.95 12.73
CA THR A 11 -12.16 19.78 12.65
C THR A 11 -12.97 18.62 12.07
N ALA A 12 -12.64 18.18 10.86
CA ALA A 12 -13.14 16.92 10.31
C ALA A 12 -12.25 15.79 10.82
N ALA A 13 -12.67 15.13 11.90
CA ALA A 13 -12.09 13.85 12.30
C ALA A 13 -12.53 12.78 11.29
N GLY A 14 -11.58 12.26 10.51
CA GLY A 14 -11.82 11.20 9.52
C GLY A 14 -12.04 9.86 10.22
N THR A 15 -13.31 9.49 10.45
CA THR A 15 -13.70 8.12 10.80
C THR A 15 -13.58 7.21 9.59
N ILE A 16 -12.65 6.25 9.63
CA ILE A 16 -12.67 5.08 8.75
C ILE A 16 -13.94 4.30 9.09
N THR A 17 -14.96 4.43 8.26
CA THR A 17 -16.19 3.65 8.41
C THR A 17 -15.98 2.36 7.63
N VAL A 18 -15.62 1.28 8.32
CA VAL A 18 -15.73 -0.07 7.76
C VAL A 18 -17.23 -0.37 7.71
N ALA A 19 -17.84 -0.27 6.53
CA ALA A 19 -19.26 -0.57 6.37
C ALA A 19 -19.52 -2.05 6.69
N LEU A 20 -20.24 -2.30 7.79
CA LEU A 20 -20.78 -3.61 8.14
C LEU A 20 -21.84 -4.05 7.10
N PHE A 21 -21.66 -5.27 6.62
CA PHE A 21 -22.63 -6.23 6.05
C PHE A 21 -23.98 -5.70 5.53
N ALA A 22 -24.21 -5.88 4.22
CA ALA A 22 -25.54 -6.14 3.67
C ALA A 22 -25.53 -7.48 2.90
N ALA A 23 -26.61 -8.24 3.09
CA ALA A 23 -26.72 -9.67 2.84
C ALA A 23 -26.94 -10.09 1.37
N CYS A 24 -26.51 -11.32 1.11
CA CYS A 24 -26.94 -12.32 0.12
C CYS A 24 -27.73 -11.88 -1.13
N SER A 25 -27.11 -12.05 -2.30
CA SER A 25 -27.81 -12.33 -3.56
C SER A 25 -27.48 -13.74 -4.02
N THR A 26 -28.47 -14.63 -4.01
CA THR A 26 -28.40 -16.01 -4.53
C THR A 26 -28.51 -15.99 -6.05
N SER A 27 -27.47 -16.45 -6.74
CA SER A 27 -27.55 -16.90 -8.14
C SER A 27 -26.88 -18.26 -8.26
N PRO A 28 -27.48 -19.24 -8.97
CA PRO A 28 -26.99 -20.60 -9.00
C PRO A 28 -25.90 -20.71 -10.07
N THR A 29 -24.64 -20.66 -9.65
CA THR A 29 -23.52 -21.19 -10.42
C THR A 29 -22.98 -22.36 -9.62
N THR A 30 -22.91 -23.53 -10.25
CA THR A 30 -22.35 -24.77 -9.68
C THR A 30 -20.98 -24.48 -9.06
N SER A 31 -20.97 -24.29 -7.74
CA SER A 31 -19.83 -23.85 -6.96
C SER A 31 -19.27 -25.03 -6.14
N PRO A 32 -18.00 -24.96 -5.70
CA PRO A 32 -17.41 -26.01 -4.88
C PRO A 32 -18.06 -26.04 -3.50
N GLN A 33 -18.69 -27.19 -3.16
CA GLN A 33 -19.55 -27.43 -1.99
C GLN A 33 -19.03 -26.99 -0.60
N ASN A 34 -17.77 -26.57 -0.47
CA ASN A 34 -17.25 -25.90 0.72
C ASN A 34 -16.18 -24.87 0.30
N PRO A 35 -16.40 -23.57 0.56
CA PRO A 35 -15.43 -22.54 0.26
C PRO A 35 -14.27 -22.62 1.25
N VAL A 36 -13.05 -22.33 0.80
CA VAL A 36 -11.82 -22.30 1.60
C VAL A 36 -11.93 -21.32 2.77
N LEU A 37 -12.62 -20.21 2.55
CA LEU A 37 -12.74 -19.11 3.50
C LEU A 37 -14.20 -18.86 3.87
N THR A 38 -14.43 -18.62 5.15
CA THR A 38 -15.62 -17.94 5.66
C THR A 38 -15.60 -16.46 5.23
N GLN A 39 -16.74 -15.77 5.38
CA GLN A 39 -16.81 -14.34 5.03
C GLN A 39 -15.85 -13.47 5.87
N PRO A 40 -15.74 -13.63 7.21
CA PRO A 40 -14.78 -12.87 8.00
C PRO A 40 -13.32 -13.10 7.57
N GLU A 41 -12.96 -14.35 7.24
CA GLU A 41 -11.62 -14.66 6.74
C GLU A 41 -11.36 -14.04 5.37
N ALA A 42 -12.34 -14.05 4.46
CA ALA A 42 -12.26 -13.37 3.18
C ALA A 42 -12.07 -11.85 3.34
N SER A 43 -12.76 -11.22 4.30
CA SER A 43 -12.58 -9.80 4.61
C SER A 43 -11.18 -9.49 5.14
N ALA A 44 -10.60 -10.35 5.98
CA ALA A 44 -9.24 -10.17 6.49
C ALA A 44 -8.18 -10.30 5.39
N VAL A 45 -8.33 -11.29 4.50
CA VAL A 45 -7.46 -11.42 3.31
C VAL A 45 -7.61 -10.20 2.41
N ALA A 46 -8.84 -9.74 2.17
CA ALA A 46 -9.12 -8.59 1.33
C ALA A 46 -8.49 -7.30 1.88
N GLU A 47 -8.54 -7.06 3.19
CA GLU A 47 -7.92 -5.89 3.81
C GLU A 47 -6.40 -5.84 3.57
N VAL A 48 -5.72 -6.98 3.74
CA VAL A 48 -4.28 -7.10 3.49
C VAL A 48 -3.96 -6.92 2.00
N VAL A 49 -4.69 -7.60 1.12
CA VAL A 49 -4.46 -7.52 -0.34
C VAL A 49 -4.72 -6.10 -0.87
N ALA A 50 -5.77 -5.42 -0.40
CA ALA A 50 -6.07 -4.04 -0.78
C ALA A 50 -5.02 -3.05 -0.24
N THR A 51 -4.55 -3.26 0.99
CA THR A 51 -3.48 -2.43 1.59
C THR A 51 -2.18 -2.58 0.80
N ASP A 52 -1.77 -3.81 0.48
CA ASP A 52 -0.55 -4.04 -0.28
C ASP A 52 -0.65 -3.51 -1.72
N ALA A 53 -1.83 -3.62 -2.36
CA ALA A 53 -2.09 -3.01 -3.66
C ALA A 53 -1.93 -1.47 -3.61
N ALA A 54 -2.44 -0.84 -2.55
CA ALA A 54 -2.28 0.60 -2.33
C ALA A 54 -0.80 0.98 -2.10
N SER A 55 -0.03 0.13 -1.41
CA SER A 55 1.40 0.36 -1.16
C SER A 55 2.24 0.45 -2.44
N LEU A 56 1.82 -0.22 -3.53
CA LEU A 56 2.54 -0.19 -4.81
C LEU A 56 2.64 1.21 -5.40
N VAL A 57 1.60 2.04 -5.21
CA VAL A 57 1.60 3.44 -5.68
C VAL A 57 2.72 4.23 -5.01
N GLY A 58 2.84 4.12 -3.69
CA GLY A 58 3.90 4.80 -2.93
C GLY A 58 5.30 4.27 -3.27
N GLY A 59 5.40 2.97 -3.51
CA GLY A 59 6.64 2.32 -3.95
C GLY A 59 7.05 2.61 -5.40
N ALA A 60 6.16 3.19 -6.21
CA ALA A 60 6.42 3.56 -7.60
C ALA A 60 6.99 4.99 -7.75
N THR A 61 7.14 5.74 -6.66
CA THR A 61 7.59 7.14 -6.67
C THR A 61 8.83 7.36 -5.84
N LEU A 62 9.77 8.14 -6.38
CA LEU A 62 10.87 8.74 -5.65
C LEU A 62 10.75 10.27 -5.80
N ASP A 63 10.38 10.98 -4.72
CA ASP A 63 10.32 12.44 -4.73
C ASP A 63 11.71 13.03 -4.42
N ALA A 64 12.18 13.99 -5.22
CA ALA A 64 13.55 14.49 -5.10
C ALA A 64 13.73 15.42 -3.88
N ALA A 65 12.66 16.13 -3.49
CA ALA A 65 12.69 17.06 -2.36
C ALA A 65 12.46 16.34 -1.02
N THR A 66 11.60 15.33 -1.01
CA THR A 66 11.12 14.66 0.20
C THR A 66 11.52 13.19 0.30
N GLY A 67 12.10 12.60 -0.75
CA GLY A 67 12.42 11.17 -0.81
C GLY A 67 11.19 10.30 -1.07
N MET A 68 11.27 9.01 -0.76
CA MET A 68 10.07 8.17 -0.78
C MET A 68 9.19 8.49 0.45
N PRO A 69 7.86 8.46 0.33
CA PRO A 69 6.94 8.78 1.42
C PRO A 69 6.80 7.59 2.40
N PHE A 70 7.87 7.27 3.13
CA PHE A 70 7.93 6.12 4.06
C PHE A 70 6.91 6.20 5.22
N ALA A 71 6.60 7.42 5.67
CA ALA A 71 5.68 7.68 6.78
C ALA A 71 4.20 7.46 6.43
N LEU A 72 3.87 7.50 5.14
CA LEU A 72 2.50 7.57 4.61
C LEU A 72 2.01 6.25 4.00
N ALA A 73 2.82 5.19 4.09
CA ALA A 73 2.43 3.88 3.56
C ALA A 73 1.09 3.43 4.19
N PRO A 74 0.14 2.93 3.36
CA PRO A 74 -1.11 2.38 3.85
C PRO A 74 -0.87 1.29 4.90
N MET A 75 -1.73 1.24 5.93
CA MET A 75 -1.71 0.19 6.94
C MET A 75 -3.15 -0.19 7.30
N PRO A 76 -3.46 -1.50 7.44
CA PRO A 76 -4.79 -1.98 7.79
C PRO A 76 -5.34 -1.27 9.04
N GLY A 77 -6.51 -0.64 8.90
CA GLY A 77 -7.22 0.04 9.98
C GLY A 77 -6.46 1.16 10.70
N ALA A 78 -5.42 1.76 10.09
CA ALA A 78 -4.69 2.89 10.64
C ALA A 78 -4.78 4.12 9.72
N PRO A 79 -4.87 5.34 10.28
CA PRO A 79 -4.83 6.54 9.45
C PRO A 79 -3.45 6.72 8.79
N ALA A 80 -3.43 7.25 7.58
CA ALA A 80 -2.25 7.88 7.03
C ALA A 80 -2.04 9.21 7.80
N LEU A 81 -0.93 9.37 8.50
CA LEU A 81 -0.64 10.62 9.20
C LEU A 81 -0.38 11.76 8.20
N ALA A 82 -0.77 12.99 8.51
CA ALA A 82 -0.48 14.11 7.64
C ALA A 82 1.05 14.38 7.56
N PRO A 83 1.60 14.72 6.39
CA PRO A 83 3.04 14.95 6.21
C PRO A 83 3.59 16.11 7.06
N SER A 84 2.75 17.05 7.49
CA SER A 84 3.19 18.23 8.27
C SER A 84 3.51 17.96 9.74
N SER A 85 3.17 16.79 10.29
CA SER A 85 3.47 16.43 11.69
C SER A 85 4.63 15.45 11.84
N ALA A 86 5.25 15.02 10.74
CA ALA A 86 6.24 13.95 10.71
C ALA A 86 7.62 14.45 10.28
N THR A 87 8.44 14.91 11.23
CA THR A 87 9.85 15.19 10.95
C THR A 87 10.73 14.17 11.66
N CYS A 88 11.28 13.23 10.89
CA CYS A 88 12.49 12.53 11.28
C CYS A 88 13.51 12.63 10.14
N THR A 89 14.78 12.69 10.47
CA THR A 89 15.87 12.73 9.49
C THR A 89 16.58 11.38 9.52
N PRO A 90 16.21 10.43 8.66
CA PRO A 90 16.89 9.14 8.61
C PRO A 90 18.35 9.31 8.18
N THR A 91 19.21 8.39 8.58
CA THR A 91 20.62 8.42 8.20
C THR A 91 20.78 7.89 6.79
N ARG A 92 21.58 8.58 5.96
CA ARG A 92 21.89 8.14 4.59
C ARG A 92 23.35 7.76 4.47
N SER A 93 23.64 6.63 3.84
CA SER A 93 25.01 6.18 3.61
C SER A 93 25.14 5.46 2.26
N PRO A 94 26.12 5.82 1.41
CA PRO A 94 27.07 6.93 1.57
C PRO A 94 26.39 8.32 1.48
N SER A 95 27.10 9.37 1.94
CA SER A 95 26.64 10.77 1.86
C SER A 95 27.81 11.70 1.51
N PRO A 96 27.84 12.34 0.33
CA PRO A 96 26.84 12.19 -0.74
C PRO A 96 26.92 10.81 -1.41
N PRO A 97 25.80 10.28 -1.93
CA PRO A 97 25.85 9.10 -2.76
C PRO A 97 26.49 9.40 -4.11
N THR A 98 27.15 8.40 -4.69
CA THR A 98 27.59 8.45 -6.09
C THR A 98 26.36 8.45 -6.99
N ASN A 99 26.46 9.20 -8.09
CA ASN A 99 25.49 9.22 -9.18
C ASN A 99 26.30 9.34 -10.48
N SER A 100 26.42 8.23 -11.18
CA SER A 100 27.37 8.05 -12.27
C SER A 100 26.86 8.58 -13.61
N ASP A 101 25.54 8.68 -13.81
CA ASP A 101 24.91 9.13 -15.06
C ASP A 101 24.09 10.43 -14.93
N GLY A 102 24.00 10.98 -13.72
CA GLY A 102 23.42 12.28 -13.43
C GLY A 102 21.89 12.30 -13.38
N ASP A 103 21.21 11.15 -13.33
CA ASP A 103 19.76 11.09 -13.16
C ASP A 103 19.34 11.35 -11.68
N PRO A 104 18.05 11.37 -11.31
CA PRO A 104 17.63 11.61 -9.92
C PRO A 104 17.81 10.44 -8.95
N VAL A 105 18.22 9.26 -9.44
CA VAL A 105 18.41 8.03 -8.68
C VAL A 105 19.92 7.89 -8.37
N PRO A 106 20.32 7.72 -7.10
CA PRO A 106 21.71 7.43 -6.80
C PRO A 106 22.08 5.99 -7.22
N ASP A 107 23.34 5.78 -7.61
CA ASP A 107 23.89 4.44 -7.91
C ASP A 107 23.52 3.45 -6.79
N SER A 108 23.71 3.89 -5.54
CA SER A 108 23.26 3.17 -4.35
C SER A 108 23.28 4.09 -3.13
N VAL A 109 22.19 4.08 -2.36
CA VAL A 109 22.16 4.68 -1.03
C VAL A 109 21.31 3.83 -0.08
N ARG A 110 21.80 3.63 1.14
CA ARG A 110 21.00 3.09 2.25
C ARG A 110 20.40 4.24 3.04
N VAL A 111 19.09 4.16 3.30
CA VAL A 111 18.36 5.01 4.21
C VAL A 111 18.01 4.21 5.46
N ASP A 112 18.59 4.57 6.60
CA ASP A 112 18.36 3.93 7.91
C ASP A 112 17.40 4.77 8.76
N PHE A 113 16.32 4.13 9.20
CA PHE A 113 15.23 4.77 9.94
C PHE A 113 15.34 4.58 11.45
N THR A 114 16.43 4.04 11.97
CA THR A 114 16.61 3.82 13.41
C THR A 114 16.40 5.12 14.18
N GLY A 115 15.47 5.11 15.12
CA GLY A 115 15.14 6.28 15.95
C GLY A 115 14.16 7.27 15.32
N CYS A 116 13.65 7.01 14.11
CA CYS A 116 12.60 7.84 13.51
C CYS A 116 11.28 7.69 14.28
N THR A 117 10.86 8.76 14.96
CA THR A 117 9.57 8.82 15.67
C THR A 117 8.89 10.15 15.40
N PHE A 118 7.58 10.14 15.18
CA PHE A 118 6.77 11.35 15.04
C PHE A 118 5.37 11.15 15.63
N THR A 119 4.76 12.23 16.09
CA THR A 119 3.45 12.24 16.75
C THR A 119 2.51 13.22 16.08
N GLY A 120 1.23 12.85 15.96
CA GLY A 120 0.21 13.67 15.33
C GLY A 120 -1.18 13.04 15.47
N ASP A 121 -2.21 13.86 15.59
CA ASP A 121 -3.63 13.43 15.62
C ASP A 121 -3.94 12.28 16.60
N GLY A 122 -3.29 12.29 17.78
CA GLY A 122 -3.48 11.25 18.80
C GLY A 122 -2.80 9.91 18.48
N HIS A 123 -1.85 9.90 17.54
CA HIS A 123 -1.06 8.73 17.18
C HIS A 123 0.44 9.03 17.28
N THR A 124 1.22 8.00 17.59
CA THR A 124 2.68 7.96 17.51
C THR A 124 3.05 6.98 16.42
N VAL A 125 3.91 7.40 15.50
CA VAL A 125 4.48 6.52 14.48
C VAL A 125 5.97 6.41 14.67
N THR A 126 6.45 5.18 14.69
CA THR A 126 7.86 4.85 14.72
C THR A 126 8.24 4.13 13.43
N LEU A 127 9.35 4.54 12.83
CA LEU A 127 9.99 3.83 11.73
C LEU A 127 11.29 3.20 12.24
N SER A 128 11.65 2.04 11.72
CA SER A 128 12.95 1.40 11.94
C SER A 128 13.33 0.49 10.79
N GLY A 129 14.53 -0.09 10.84
CA GLY A 129 15.09 -0.84 9.73
C GLY A 129 15.66 0.08 8.66
N SER A 130 15.87 -0.44 7.45
CA SER A 130 16.46 0.34 6.37
C SER A 130 15.87 0.03 5.01
N ILE A 131 16.01 0.97 4.09
CA ILE A 131 15.69 0.79 2.68
C ILE A 131 16.91 1.17 1.86
N ASP A 132 17.36 0.27 0.99
CA ASP A 132 18.36 0.58 -0.03
C ASP A 132 17.64 1.07 -1.29
N ILE A 133 18.09 2.19 -1.85
CA ILE A 133 17.66 2.72 -3.15
C ILE A 133 18.85 2.54 -4.09
N VAL A 134 18.62 1.85 -5.21
CA VAL A 134 19.66 1.45 -6.15
C VAL A 134 19.19 1.77 -7.56
N ASP A 135 20.04 2.44 -8.32
CA ASP A 135 19.92 2.52 -9.77
C ASP A 135 20.38 1.17 -10.39
N PRO A 136 19.49 0.44 -11.07
CA PRO A 136 19.85 -0.81 -11.73
C PRO A 136 20.73 -0.62 -12.98
N THR A 137 20.86 0.61 -13.49
CA THR A 137 21.44 0.98 -14.78
C THR A 137 22.38 2.19 -14.66
N PRO A 138 23.37 2.18 -13.72
CA PRO A 138 24.15 3.37 -13.29
C PRO A 138 25.06 4.02 -14.34
N ALA A 139 25.05 3.55 -15.59
CA ALA A 139 25.77 4.14 -16.70
C ALA A 139 24.84 4.67 -17.80
N THR A 140 23.52 4.57 -17.59
CA THR A 140 22.50 4.91 -18.57
C THR A 140 21.52 5.85 -17.90
N THR A 141 21.53 7.12 -18.32
CA THR A 141 20.56 8.11 -17.86
C THR A 141 19.15 7.66 -18.22
N ASP A 142 18.54 6.93 -17.30
CA ASP A 142 17.15 6.53 -17.35
C ASP A 142 16.47 6.99 -16.07
N ARG A 143 15.55 6.20 -15.55
CA ARG A 143 14.67 6.56 -14.43
C ARG A 143 14.31 5.33 -13.61
N ALA A 144 14.92 4.19 -13.93
CA ALA A 144 14.63 2.95 -13.26
C ALA A 144 15.23 3.02 -11.86
N PHE A 145 14.52 2.47 -10.89
CA PHE A 145 15.07 2.35 -9.55
C PHE A 145 14.61 1.06 -8.90
N ARG A 146 15.41 0.61 -7.96
CA ARG A 146 15.12 -0.55 -7.14
C ARG A 146 15.18 -0.15 -5.68
N THR A 147 14.16 -0.55 -4.93
CA THR A 147 14.15 -0.42 -3.48
C THR A 147 14.31 -1.79 -2.86
N ARG A 148 15.17 -1.92 -1.85
CA ARG A 148 15.23 -3.12 -1.00
C ARG A 148 14.86 -2.76 0.43
N SER A 149 13.74 -3.28 0.91
CA SER A 149 13.37 -3.17 2.33
C SER A 149 14.11 -4.22 3.14
N ASN A 150 14.83 -3.78 4.17
CA ASN A 150 15.58 -4.61 5.11
C ASN A 150 14.96 -4.41 6.51
N ALA A 151 14.01 -5.27 6.83
CA ALA A 151 13.18 -5.19 8.04
C ALA A 151 12.59 -3.80 8.27
N PHE A 152 12.16 -3.13 7.19
CA PHE A 152 11.59 -1.80 7.28
C PHE A 152 10.28 -1.88 8.04
N THR A 153 10.27 -1.31 9.25
CA THR A 153 9.16 -1.44 10.18
C THR A 153 8.46 -0.11 10.31
N ARG A 154 7.14 -0.11 10.20
CA ARG A 154 6.29 1.00 10.58
C ARG A 154 5.34 0.54 11.68
N SER A 155 5.37 1.21 12.82
CA SER A 155 4.42 0.98 13.91
C SER A 155 3.59 2.23 14.15
N VAL A 156 2.28 2.06 14.34
CA VAL A 156 1.34 3.13 14.66
C VAL A 156 0.70 2.79 16.00
N THR A 157 0.95 3.61 17.01
CA THR A 157 0.35 3.49 18.34
C THR A 157 -0.64 4.63 18.55
N ASN A 158 -1.89 4.31 18.90
CA ASN A 158 -2.88 5.35 19.22
C ASN A 158 -2.72 5.85 20.66
N SER A 159 -3.50 6.88 21.03
CA SER A 159 -3.49 7.49 22.37
C SER A 159 -3.89 6.53 23.50
N THR A 160 -4.56 5.41 23.19
CA THR A 160 -4.90 4.36 24.16
C THR A 160 -3.82 3.29 24.30
N GLY A 161 -2.69 3.43 23.61
CA GLY A 161 -1.57 2.48 23.65
C GLY A 161 -1.72 1.26 22.74
N THR A 162 -2.79 1.19 21.93
CA THR A 162 -3.00 0.12 20.95
C THR A 162 -2.07 0.32 19.76
N THR A 163 -1.26 -0.68 19.47
CA THR A 163 -0.27 -0.64 18.39
C THR A 163 -0.67 -1.55 17.24
N ARG A 164 -0.48 -1.05 16.02
CA ARG A 164 -0.45 -1.82 14.78
C ARG A 164 0.95 -1.70 14.19
N SER A 165 1.44 -2.73 13.52
CA SER A 165 2.72 -2.63 12.81
C SER A 165 2.75 -3.43 11.52
N VAL A 166 3.63 -2.99 10.62
CA VAL A 166 4.02 -3.73 9.43
C VAL A 166 5.54 -3.80 9.38
N VAL A 167 6.07 -4.97 9.02
CA VAL A 167 7.49 -5.18 8.74
C VAL A 167 7.62 -5.64 7.30
N GLU A 168 8.22 -4.80 6.46
CA GLU A 168 8.46 -5.08 5.05
C GLU A 168 9.88 -5.60 4.81
N ASN A 169 9.99 -6.69 4.07
CA ASN A 169 11.24 -7.25 3.58
C ASN A 169 11.12 -7.61 2.11
N GLY A 170 12.10 -7.27 1.29
CA GLY A 170 12.13 -7.69 -0.11
C GLY A 170 12.53 -6.57 -1.04
N VAL A 171 12.14 -6.71 -2.31
CA VAL A 171 12.57 -5.83 -3.40
C VAL A 171 11.38 -5.36 -4.23
N ARG A 172 11.35 -4.06 -4.52
CA ARG A 172 10.54 -3.47 -5.60
C ARG A 172 11.48 -2.94 -6.68
N SER A 173 11.19 -3.23 -7.93
CA SER A 173 11.89 -2.66 -9.09
C SER A 173 10.89 -1.89 -9.93
N VAL A 174 11.25 -0.68 -10.31
CA VAL A 174 10.39 0.29 -10.98
C VAL A 174 11.07 0.74 -12.26
N VAL A 175 10.35 0.72 -13.37
CA VAL A 175 10.79 1.19 -14.68
C VAL A 175 9.74 2.17 -15.19
N PRO A 176 9.94 3.48 -15.01
CA PRO A 176 8.99 4.49 -15.42
C PRO A 176 9.30 5.07 -16.80
N THR A 177 8.26 5.45 -17.51
CA THR A 177 8.27 6.32 -18.69
C THR A 177 7.49 7.60 -18.37
N ALA A 178 7.31 8.49 -19.35
CA ALA A 178 6.48 9.69 -19.16
C ALA A 178 4.97 9.36 -19.05
N ASP A 179 4.56 8.18 -19.52
CA ASP A 179 3.15 7.76 -19.61
C ASP A 179 2.80 6.61 -18.67
N GLN A 180 3.78 5.74 -18.38
CA GLN A 180 3.55 4.49 -17.67
C GLN A 180 4.62 4.19 -16.63
N VAL A 181 4.26 3.36 -15.65
CA VAL A 181 5.22 2.74 -14.73
C VAL A 181 5.04 1.24 -14.75
N GLN A 182 6.11 0.49 -14.98
CA GLN A 182 6.15 -0.94 -14.72
C GLN A 182 6.80 -1.19 -13.37
N LEU A 183 6.16 -2.03 -12.54
CA LEU A 183 6.62 -2.33 -11.20
C LEU A 183 6.62 -3.84 -10.97
N ALA A 184 7.76 -4.39 -10.56
CA ALA A 184 7.88 -5.75 -10.06
C ALA A 184 8.09 -5.72 -8.54
N ASP A 185 7.23 -6.41 -7.80
CA ASP A 185 7.21 -6.46 -6.33
C ASP A 185 7.48 -7.90 -5.90
N THR A 186 8.55 -8.13 -5.13
CA THR A 186 8.85 -9.41 -4.48
C THR A 186 9.10 -9.12 -3.01
N MET A 187 8.03 -9.20 -2.22
CA MET A 187 8.00 -8.68 -0.86
C MET A 187 7.35 -9.68 0.11
N THR A 188 7.79 -9.63 1.35
CA THR A 188 7.11 -10.19 2.50
C THR A 188 6.72 -9.04 3.41
N THR A 189 5.44 -8.95 3.75
CA THR A 189 4.96 -8.06 4.80
C THR A 189 4.44 -8.88 5.97
N GLU A 190 5.03 -8.66 7.15
CA GLU A 190 4.49 -9.16 8.42
C GLU A 190 3.60 -8.09 9.04
N TYR A 191 2.38 -8.46 9.38
CA TYR A 191 1.36 -7.61 9.97
C TYR A 191 1.17 -7.94 11.44
N THR A 192 1.06 -6.90 12.27
CA THR A 192 0.49 -6.97 13.62
C THR A 192 -0.73 -6.06 13.67
N PHE A 193 -1.89 -6.66 13.92
CA PHE A 193 -3.16 -5.94 14.02
C PHE A 193 -3.39 -5.40 15.44
N ALA A 194 -4.36 -4.50 15.60
CA ALA A 194 -4.69 -3.89 16.90
C ALA A 194 -5.14 -4.91 17.97
N SER A 195 -5.67 -6.05 17.55
CA SER A 195 -6.02 -7.19 18.42
C SER A 195 -4.80 -7.95 18.94
N GLY A 196 -3.60 -7.67 18.43
CA GLY A 196 -2.39 -8.45 18.67
C GLY A 196 -2.26 -9.69 17.78
N THR A 197 -3.25 -9.98 16.92
CA THR A 197 -3.11 -11.05 15.93
C THR A 197 -2.08 -10.68 14.88
N THR A 198 -1.45 -11.69 14.28
CA THR A 198 -0.43 -11.51 13.26
C THR A 198 -0.80 -12.22 11.96
N ALA A 199 -0.31 -11.70 10.85
CA ALA A 199 -0.38 -12.35 9.55
C ALA A 199 0.86 -12.04 8.71
N SER A 200 1.21 -12.94 7.79
CA SER A 200 2.28 -12.75 6.82
C SER A 200 1.70 -12.77 5.40
N HIS A 201 2.16 -11.86 4.55
CA HIS A 201 1.83 -11.84 3.13
C HIS A 201 3.11 -11.81 2.30
N VAL A 202 3.44 -12.95 1.71
CA VAL A 202 4.57 -13.11 0.79
C VAL A 202 4.03 -12.99 -0.63
N ARG A 203 4.47 -12.00 -1.39
CA ARG A 203 3.92 -11.66 -2.70
C ARG A 203 5.00 -11.55 -3.76
N LYS A 204 4.63 -11.94 -4.98
CA LYS A 204 5.38 -11.74 -6.21
C LYS A 204 4.42 -11.19 -7.26
N TRP A 205 4.35 -9.87 -7.36
CA TRP A 205 3.42 -9.16 -8.22
C TRP A 205 4.13 -8.38 -9.32
N LEU A 206 3.42 -8.23 -10.43
CA LEU A 206 3.70 -7.30 -11.51
C LEU A 206 2.55 -6.30 -11.59
N ALA A 207 2.88 -5.01 -11.66
CA ALA A 207 1.90 -3.95 -11.83
C ALA A 207 2.28 -3.02 -12.99
N THR A 208 1.28 -2.48 -13.68
CA THR A 208 1.47 -1.49 -14.77
C THR A 208 0.51 -0.32 -14.64
N PHE A 209 1.06 0.89 -14.52
CA PHE A 209 0.36 2.13 -14.27
C PHE A 209 0.35 2.88 -15.57
N ALA A 210 -0.79 3.44 -15.93
CA ALA A 210 -0.90 4.39 -17.01
C ALA A 210 -1.54 5.65 -16.48
N ALA A 211 -0.86 6.79 -16.64
CA ALA A 211 -1.41 8.07 -16.24
C ALA A 211 -2.64 8.42 -17.08
N ASP A 212 -3.64 9.08 -16.48
CA ASP A 212 -4.83 9.53 -17.22
C ASP A 212 -4.47 10.53 -18.32
N GLN A 213 -3.43 11.33 -18.06
CA GLN A 213 -2.85 12.25 -19.01
C GLN A 213 -1.47 11.76 -19.43
N ALA A 214 -1.31 11.41 -20.71
CA ALA A 214 -0.01 11.10 -21.31
C ALA A 214 1.01 12.22 -21.04
N GLY A 215 2.23 11.84 -20.69
CA GLY A 215 3.35 12.72 -20.37
C GLY A 215 3.32 13.34 -18.98
N SER A 216 2.30 13.05 -18.16
CA SER A 216 2.14 13.70 -16.85
C SER A 216 2.97 13.07 -15.73
N ILE A 217 3.63 11.92 -15.96
CA ILE A 217 4.53 11.33 -14.97
C ILE A 217 5.83 12.15 -14.94
N GLN A 218 5.99 12.89 -13.86
CA GLN A 218 7.19 13.69 -13.60
C GLN A 218 8.09 12.98 -12.60
N MET A 219 9.39 13.03 -12.88
CA MET A 219 10.39 12.54 -11.93
C MET A 219 10.42 13.40 -10.67
N GLY A 220 10.83 12.80 -9.56
CA GLY A 220 10.95 13.54 -8.31
C GLY A 220 9.60 14.00 -7.77
N SER A 221 8.48 13.52 -8.32
CA SER A 221 7.12 13.91 -7.96
C SER A 221 6.28 12.68 -7.69
N ARG A 222 5.16 12.87 -6.98
CA ARG A 222 4.15 11.81 -6.81
C ARG A 222 3.52 11.45 -8.16
N LEU A 223 3.03 10.22 -8.28
CA LEU A 223 2.25 9.81 -9.46
C LEU A 223 1.01 10.70 -9.62
N PRO A 224 0.68 11.09 -10.87
CA PRO A 224 -0.61 11.70 -11.20
C PRO A 224 -1.74 10.69 -11.00
N SER A 225 -2.99 11.10 -11.21
CA SER A 225 -4.09 10.12 -11.31
C SER A 225 -3.89 9.22 -12.53
N GLY A 226 -4.38 7.98 -12.44
CA GLY A 226 -4.18 6.99 -13.49
C GLY A 226 -4.76 5.63 -13.16
N THR A 227 -4.58 4.70 -14.09
CA THR A 227 -5.05 3.31 -13.96
C THR A 227 -3.91 2.38 -13.57
N TRP A 228 -4.17 1.46 -12.65
CA TRP A 228 -3.25 0.45 -12.15
C TRP A 228 -3.81 -0.93 -12.51
N THR A 229 -2.99 -1.73 -13.19
CA THR A 229 -3.23 -3.17 -13.31
C THR A 229 -2.26 -3.92 -12.42
N ILE A 230 -2.72 -4.99 -11.77
CA ILE A 230 -1.92 -5.82 -10.86
C ILE A 230 -2.17 -7.27 -11.23
N SER A 231 -1.10 -8.07 -11.28
CA SER A 231 -1.19 -9.52 -11.43
C SER A 231 -0.06 -10.21 -10.69
N GLY A 232 -0.30 -11.39 -10.12
CA GLY A 232 0.76 -12.19 -9.55
C GLY A 232 0.29 -13.21 -8.53
N SER A 233 1.26 -13.86 -7.90
CA SER A 233 1.03 -14.89 -6.89
C SER A 233 1.38 -14.36 -5.50
N SER A 234 0.67 -14.84 -4.49
CA SER A 234 1.05 -14.64 -3.09
C SER A 234 0.82 -15.87 -2.22
N THR A 235 1.36 -15.84 -1.02
CA THR A 235 0.99 -16.70 0.10
C THR A 235 0.55 -15.82 1.25
N TYR A 236 -0.65 -16.05 1.76
CA TYR A 236 -1.16 -15.41 2.97
C TYR A 236 -1.18 -16.42 4.11
N THR A 237 -0.59 -16.06 5.25
CA THR A 237 -0.56 -16.90 6.44
C THR A 237 -1.08 -16.13 7.64
N SER A 238 -2.02 -16.71 8.39
CA SER A 238 -2.57 -16.17 9.63
C SER A 238 -2.75 -17.28 10.65
N GLY A 239 -2.02 -17.22 11.76
CA GLY A 239 -1.93 -18.32 12.72
C GLY A 239 -1.39 -19.59 12.05
N THR A 240 -2.14 -20.70 12.14
CA THR A 240 -1.78 -21.98 11.52
C THR A 240 -2.33 -22.14 10.09
N ASN A 241 -3.11 -21.17 9.60
CA ASN A 241 -3.68 -21.22 8.27
C ASN A 241 -2.77 -20.55 7.25
N SER A 242 -2.45 -21.25 6.18
CA SER A 242 -1.71 -20.72 5.04
C SER A 242 -2.46 -21.01 3.75
N TYR A 243 -2.51 -20.02 2.86
CA TYR A 243 -3.26 -20.05 1.61
C TYR A 243 -2.40 -19.53 0.46
N SER A 244 -2.49 -20.16 -0.70
CA SER A 244 -1.93 -19.64 -1.95
C SER A 244 -2.95 -18.72 -2.61
N LEU A 245 -2.49 -17.57 -3.11
CA LEU A 245 -3.32 -16.56 -3.76
C LEU A 245 -2.83 -16.36 -5.20
N SER A 246 -3.78 -16.23 -6.12
CA SER A 246 -3.56 -15.59 -7.42
C SER A 246 -4.32 -14.27 -7.43
N VAL A 247 -3.60 -13.16 -7.54
CA VAL A 247 -4.14 -11.79 -7.49
C VAL A 247 -4.15 -11.22 -8.89
N THR A 248 -5.26 -10.62 -9.30
CA THR A 248 -5.42 -9.97 -10.61
C THR A 248 -6.37 -8.78 -10.51
N THR A 249 -6.16 -7.74 -11.31
CA THR A 249 -7.18 -6.72 -11.57
C THR A 249 -8.01 -7.13 -12.78
N SER A 250 -9.26 -7.51 -12.56
CA SER A 250 -10.21 -7.83 -13.62
C SER A 250 -10.79 -6.57 -14.29
N ASP A 251 -10.85 -5.50 -13.52
CA ASP A 251 -11.14 -4.12 -13.95
C ASP A 251 -10.03 -3.23 -13.37
N PRO A 252 -9.25 -2.49 -14.18
CA PRO A 252 -8.13 -1.69 -13.69
C PRO A 252 -8.52 -0.77 -12.52
N LEU A 253 -7.67 -0.68 -11.51
CA LEU A 253 -7.89 0.20 -10.37
C LEU A 253 -7.61 1.64 -10.81
N HIS A 254 -8.51 2.57 -10.53
CA HIS A 254 -8.24 3.99 -10.79
C HIS A 254 -7.69 4.65 -9.53
N TYR A 255 -6.40 5.00 -9.58
CA TYR A 255 -5.72 5.78 -8.55
C TYR A 255 -6.05 7.25 -8.73
N ASN A 256 -6.59 7.88 -7.69
CA ASN A 256 -6.98 9.28 -7.71
C ASN A 256 -6.23 10.09 -6.65
N THR A 257 -5.39 11.01 -7.13
CA THR A 257 -4.59 11.90 -6.29
C THR A 257 -5.42 12.83 -5.39
N SER A 258 -6.68 13.09 -5.75
CA SER A 258 -7.62 13.89 -4.95
C SER A 258 -8.16 13.13 -3.74
N CYS A 259 -7.98 11.81 -3.67
CA CYS A 259 -8.36 11.03 -2.50
C CYS A 259 -7.53 11.43 -1.28
N SER A 260 -8.22 11.76 -0.19
CA SER A 260 -7.62 12.06 1.12
C SER A 260 -7.59 10.86 2.07
N VAL A 261 -8.15 9.72 1.66
CA VAL A 261 -8.26 8.50 2.46
C VAL A 261 -7.66 7.34 1.67
N GLU A 262 -6.86 6.50 2.33
CA GLU A 262 -6.30 5.28 1.75
C GLU A 262 -7.30 4.12 1.84
N PRO A 263 -7.28 3.16 0.89
CA PRO A 263 -6.58 3.22 -0.40
C PRO A 263 -7.11 4.34 -1.31
N ARG A 264 -6.21 5.06 -1.98
CA ARG A 264 -6.56 6.13 -2.96
C ARG A 264 -7.09 5.59 -4.30
N PHE A 265 -7.82 4.48 -4.27
CA PHE A 265 -8.57 3.99 -5.41
C PHE A 265 -10.02 4.41 -5.27
N ASP A 266 -10.59 5.03 -6.30
CA ASP A 266 -12.01 5.41 -6.33
C ASP A 266 -12.88 4.47 -7.18
N SER A 267 -12.26 3.68 -8.06
CA SER A 267 -12.94 2.61 -8.82
C SER A 267 -12.00 1.45 -9.16
N GLY A 268 -12.59 0.37 -9.68
CA GLY A 268 -11.90 -0.81 -10.19
C GLY A 268 -12.08 -2.04 -9.29
N THR A 269 -11.61 -3.19 -9.77
CA THR A 269 -11.80 -4.47 -9.11
C THR A 269 -10.51 -5.27 -9.00
N LEU A 270 -10.18 -5.64 -7.76
CA LEU A 270 -9.10 -6.57 -7.45
C LEU A 270 -9.68 -7.93 -7.08
N THR A 271 -9.23 -8.98 -7.75
CA THR A 271 -9.68 -10.36 -7.55
C THR A 271 -8.54 -11.18 -6.98
N ALA A 272 -8.80 -11.91 -5.89
CA ALA A 272 -7.87 -12.86 -5.31
C ALA A 272 -8.49 -14.27 -5.31
N VAL A 273 -7.93 -15.19 -6.08
CA VAL A 273 -8.28 -16.61 -6.01
C VAL A 273 -7.45 -17.24 -4.90
N VAL A 274 -8.11 -17.62 -3.82
CA VAL A 274 -7.50 -18.22 -2.63
C VAL A 274 -7.64 -19.73 -2.71
N THR A 275 -6.52 -20.45 -2.59
CA THR A 275 -6.46 -21.90 -2.71
C THR A 275 -5.85 -22.53 -1.46
N LYS A 276 -6.48 -23.61 -0.99
CA LYS A 276 -5.95 -24.49 0.07
C LYS A 276 -6.13 -25.94 -0.36
N GLY A 277 -5.02 -26.63 -0.66
CA GLY A 277 -5.07 -27.94 -1.28
C GLY A 277 -5.71 -27.85 -2.68
N THR A 278 -6.78 -28.60 -2.91
CA THR A 278 -7.52 -28.63 -4.19
C THR A 278 -8.76 -27.73 -4.21
N VAL A 279 -9.09 -27.07 -3.10
CA VAL A 279 -10.26 -26.21 -2.97
C VAL A 279 -9.86 -24.76 -3.16
N SER A 280 -10.70 -23.98 -3.85
CA SER A 280 -10.49 -22.55 -4.06
C SER A 280 -11.71 -21.71 -3.69
N THR A 281 -11.47 -20.43 -3.41
CA THR A 281 -12.50 -19.41 -3.19
C THR A 281 -12.03 -18.13 -3.84
N THR A 282 -12.89 -17.52 -4.65
CA THR A 282 -12.57 -16.23 -5.27
C THR A 282 -13.05 -15.12 -4.36
N ILE A 283 -12.15 -14.24 -3.93
CA ILE A 283 -12.48 -12.98 -3.26
C ILE A 283 -12.50 -11.89 -4.33
N THR A 284 -13.55 -11.07 -4.32
CA THR A 284 -13.67 -9.87 -5.15
C THR A 284 -13.70 -8.64 -4.27
N ILE A 285 -12.77 -7.71 -4.52
CA ILE A 285 -12.62 -6.43 -3.84
C ILE A 285 -12.97 -5.35 -4.86
N THR A 286 -14.12 -4.71 -4.68
CA THR A 286 -14.60 -3.67 -5.60
C THR A 286 -14.48 -2.31 -4.94
N PHE A 287 -13.64 -1.44 -5.50
CA PHE A 287 -13.51 -0.06 -5.06
C PHE A 287 -14.67 0.76 -5.64
N THR A 288 -15.30 1.58 -4.80
CA THR A 288 -16.52 2.32 -5.15
C THR A 288 -16.43 3.82 -4.88
N ALA A 289 -15.47 4.22 -4.03
CA ALA A 289 -15.07 5.59 -3.76
C ALA A 289 -13.71 5.59 -3.04
N CYS A 290 -13.07 6.75 -2.90
CA CYS A 290 -11.82 6.91 -2.16
C CYS A 290 -11.87 6.23 -0.78
N GLY A 291 -10.97 5.27 -0.54
CA GLY A 291 -10.90 4.53 0.72
C GLY A 291 -12.10 3.62 1.02
N GLN A 292 -12.97 3.36 0.04
CA GLN A 292 -14.19 2.57 0.19
C GLN A 292 -14.20 1.41 -0.80
N TYR A 293 -14.34 0.19 -0.28
CA TYR A 293 -14.49 -1.01 -1.09
C TYR A 293 -15.44 -2.01 -0.43
N SER A 294 -16.06 -2.84 -1.25
CA SER A 294 -16.85 -3.99 -0.81
C SER A 294 -16.10 -5.29 -1.05
N VAL A 295 -16.32 -6.28 -0.18
CA VAL A 295 -15.72 -7.61 -0.30
C VAL A 295 -16.81 -8.65 -0.50
N SER A 296 -16.72 -9.42 -1.58
CA SER A 296 -17.54 -10.61 -1.79
C SER A 296 -16.67 -11.83 -1.98
N ARG A 297 -17.24 -13.02 -1.76
CA ARG A 297 -16.58 -14.30 -2.04
C ARG A 297 -17.48 -15.20 -2.86
N SER A 298 -16.89 -16.06 -3.69
CA SER A 298 -17.63 -17.10 -4.39
C SER A 298 -18.40 -17.98 -3.38
N ALA A 299 -19.64 -18.32 -3.72
CA ALA A 299 -20.43 -19.24 -2.91
C ALA A 299 -19.80 -20.63 -2.87
N ALA A 300 -20.28 -21.45 -1.93
CA ALA A 300 -20.10 -22.89 -1.93
C ALA A 300 -20.97 -23.52 -3.02
#